data_AF-A0A117PMP3-F1
#
_entry.id   AF-A0A117PMP3-F1
#
_cell.length_a   1.000
_cell.length_b   1.000
_cell.length_c   1.000
_cell.angle_alpha   90.00
_cell.angle_beta   90.00
_cell.angle_gamma   90.00
#
_symmetry.space_group_name_H-M   'P 1'
#
loop_
_entity.id
_entity.type
_entity.pdbx_description
1 polymer ?
#
loop_
_entity_poly.entity_id
_entity_poly.type
_entity_poly.pdbx_seq_one_letter_code
_entity_poly.pdbx_strand_id
1 'polypeptide(L)'
;MDVFSSGSFKHEAPEPLEGPVVATVTGGTILWFVLFLVQLPFYGWFEDHDHTWWLWTCLAGGVLGLYGTWYVRKRDAAIRKAGGTDAAAGPAAE
;
A
#
# COMPACT_ATOMS: atom_id res chain seq x y z
N MET A 1 15.60 33.56 -18.26
CA MET A 1 16.00 33.18 -16.88
C MET A 1 15.41 31.80 -16.59
N ASP A 2 15.90 30.69 -17.11
CA ASP A 2 17.28 30.23 -17.34
C ASP A 2 18.13 30.09 -16.06
N VAL A 3 17.62 29.33 -15.06
CA VAL A 3 18.43 28.91 -13.89
C VAL A 3 18.19 27.46 -13.44
N PHE A 4 17.25 26.69 -14.01
CA PHE A 4 17.04 25.29 -13.57
C PHE A 4 16.94 24.29 -14.72
N SER A 5 17.86 24.40 -15.68
CA SER A 5 18.27 23.25 -16.49
C SER A 5 19.62 22.74 -15.99
N SER A 6 19.75 21.42 -15.87
CA SER A 6 20.95 20.61 -15.57
C SER A 6 21.38 20.44 -14.11
N GLY A 7 20.71 19.49 -13.44
CA GLY A 7 21.33 18.63 -12.44
C GLY A 7 20.96 17.18 -12.77
N SER A 8 21.86 16.42 -13.38
CA SER A 8 21.69 14.99 -13.62
C SER A 8 21.71 14.24 -12.30
N PHE A 9 20.56 14.15 -11.61
CA PHE A 9 20.36 13.16 -10.56
C PHE A 9 20.12 11.79 -11.21
N LYS A 10 21.15 11.25 -11.84
CA LYS A 10 21.25 9.80 -11.99
C LYS A 10 21.56 9.29 -10.58
N HIS A 11 20.51 9.05 -9.79
CA HIS A 11 20.63 8.14 -8.66
C HIS A 11 21.01 6.80 -9.28
N GLU A 12 22.27 6.43 -9.13
CA GLU A 12 22.70 5.04 -9.26
C GLU A 12 21.74 4.22 -8.40
N ALA A 13 20.91 3.41 -9.05
CA ALA A 13 19.79 2.75 -8.40
C ALA A 13 20.37 1.97 -7.22
N PRO A 14 20.10 2.38 -5.96
CA PRO A 14 20.56 1.63 -4.81
C PRO A 14 20.06 0.20 -4.98
N GLU A 15 20.89 -0.80 -4.65
CA GLU A 15 20.51 -2.21 -4.67
C GLU A 15 19.07 -2.32 -4.18
N PRO A 16 18.19 -3.01 -4.94
CA PRO A 16 16.76 -2.87 -4.77
C PRO A 16 16.46 -2.99 -3.29
N LEU A 17 15.92 -1.92 -2.72
CA LEU A 17 15.29 -1.95 -1.42
C LEU A 17 14.11 -2.92 -1.58
N GLU A 18 14.39 -4.21 -1.56
CA GLU A 18 13.47 -5.32 -1.31
C GLU A 18 13.05 -5.30 0.16
N GLY A 19 13.02 -4.11 0.79
CA GLY A 19 12.19 -3.90 1.95
C GLY A 19 10.76 -4.24 1.54
N PRO A 20 9.98 -4.97 2.35
CA PRO A 20 8.64 -5.38 1.98
C PRO A 20 7.70 -4.16 1.93
N VAL A 21 7.78 -3.37 0.85
CA VAL A 21 6.95 -2.18 0.61
C VAL A 21 5.48 -2.56 0.65
N VAL A 22 5.17 -3.76 0.15
CA VAL A 22 3.84 -4.37 0.22
C VAL A 22 3.38 -4.54 1.67
N ALA A 23 4.26 -4.95 2.59
CA ALA A 23 3.91 -5.11 4.00
C ALA A 23 3.68 -3.75 4.68
N THR A 24 4.50 -2.73 4.39
CA THR A 24 4.31 -1.38 4.94
C THR A 24 3.02 -0.74 4.43
N VAL A 25 2.76 -0.82 3.12
CA VAL A 25 1.52 -0.30 2.52
C VAL A 25 0.29 -1.03 3.08
N THR A 26 0.39 -2.35 3.26
CA THR A 26 -0.67 -3.15 3.88
C THR A 26 -0.87 -2.79 5.34
N GLY A 27 0.22 -2.59 6.11
CA GLY A 27 0.17 -2.15 7.50
C GLY A 27 -0.49 -0.79 7.66
N GLY A 28 -0.09 0.20 6.85
CA GLY A 28 -0.73 1.52 6.81
C GLY A 28 -2.21 1.43 6.47
N THR A 29 -2.57 0.62 5.48
CA THR A 29 -3.97 0.37 5.09
C THR A 29 -4.80 -0.20 6.24
N ILE A 30 -4.30 -1.26 6.89
CA ILE A 30 -4.98 -1.90 8.01
C ILE A 30 -5.17 -0.91 9.14
N LEU A 31 -4.13 -0.12 9.46
CA LEU A 31 -4.20 0.90 10.50
C LEU A 31 -5.29 1.94 10.20
N TRP A 32 -5.33 2.47 8.97
CA TRP A 32 -6.35 3.44 8.54
C TRP A 32 -7.77 2.84 8.55
N PHE A 33 -7.92 1.58 8.16
CA PHE A 33 -9.21 0.88 8.19
C PHE A 33 -9.68 0.63 9.63
N VAL A 34 -8.79 0.19 10.52
CA VAL A 34 -9.11 0.01 11.94
C VAL A 34 -9.48 1.35 12.59
N LEU A 35 -8.75 2.43 12.28
CA LEU A 35 -9.11 3.78 12.73
C LEU A 35 -10.52 4.17 12.26
N PHE A 36 -10.88 3.89 11.01
CA PHE A 36 -12.25 4.12 10.53
C PHE A 36 -13.30 3.34 11.35
N LEU A 37 -13.06 2.05 11.61
CA LEU A 37 -13.99 1.21 12.39
C LEU A 37 -14.15 1.68 13.83
N VAL A 38 -13.05 2.10 14.47
CA VAL A 38 -13.08 2.63 15.84
C VAL A 38 -13.84 3.96 15.91
N GLN A 39 -13.85 4.75 14.83
CA GLN A 39 -14.55 6.04 14.79
C GLN A 39 -16.05 5.93 14.51
N LEU A 40 -16.53 4.86 13.86
CA LEU A 40 -17.97 4.63 13.62
C LEU A 40 -18.87 4.73 14.87
N PRO A 41 -18.55 4.11 16.02
CA PRO A 41 -19.36 4.29 17.23
C PRO A 41 -19.34 5.72 17.78
N PHE A 42 -18.36 6.54 17.39
CA PHE A 42 -18.23 7.95 17.77
C PHE A 42 -18.69 8.91 16.67
N TYR A 43 -19.35 8.42 15.61
CA TYR A 43 -19.74 9.25 14.46
C TYR A 43 -20.54 10.50 14.86
N GLY A 44 -21.50 10.37 15.78
CA GLY A 44 -22.31 11.50 16.25
C GLY A 44 -21.48 12.60 16.92
N TRP A 45 -20.45 12.24 17.69
CA TRP A 45 -19.54 13.23 18.28
C TRP A 45 -18.71 13.94 17.21
N PHE A 46 -18.25 13.23 16.18
CA PHE A 46 -17.52 13.83 15.06
C PHE A 46 -18.39 14.75 14.20
N GLU A 47 -19.68 14.42 14.05
CA GLU A 47 -20.68 15.26 13.39
C GLU A 47 -20.91 16.56 14.17
N ASP A 48 -21.10 16.45 15.48
CA ASP A 48 -21.29 17.61 16.36
C ASP A 48 -20.09 18.57 16.40
N HIS A 49 -18.88 18.06 16.12
CA HIS A 49 -17.61 18.81 16.16
C HIS A 49 -17.05 19.17 14.76
N ASP A 50 -17.82 18.98 13.68
CA ASP A 50 -17.41 19.28 12.30
C ASP A 50 -16.13 18.55 11.84
N HIS A 51 -15.81 17.42 12.46
CA HIS A 51 -14.62 16.62 12.18
C HIS A 51 -14.90 15.45 11.22
N THR A 52 -16.08 15.40 10.61
CA THR A 52 -16.49 14.38 9.65
C THR A 52 -15.54 14.28 8.45
N TRP A 53 -14.82 15.36 8.10
CA TRP A 53 -13.77 15.34 7.07
C TRP A 53 -12.64 14.35 7.39
N TRP A 54 -12.27 14.18 8.66
CA TRP A 54 -11.26 13.23 9.11
C TRP A 54 -11.74 11.77 8.97
N LEU A 55 -13.04 11.54 9.13
CA LEU A 55 -13.67 10.24 8.87
C LEU A 55 -13.61 9.87 7.39
N TRP A 56 -13.85 10.84 6.50
CA TRP A 56 -13.76 10.64 5.05
C TRP A 56 -12.33 10.38 4.57
N THR A 57 -11.32 11.02 5.15
CA THR A 57 -9.91 10.70 4.83
C THR A 57 -9.54 9.29 5.29
N CYS A 58 -10.02 8.84 6.46
CA CYS A 58 -9.84 7.45 6.88
C CYS A 58 -10.54 6.45 5.97
N LEU A 59 -11.78 6.76 5.57
CA LEU A 59 -12.52 5.92 4.65
C LEU A 59 -11.81 5.81 3.29
N ALA A 60 -11.38 6.95 2.73
CA ALA A 60 -10.65 6.98 1.46
C ALA A 60 -9.34 6.19 1.54
N GLY A 61 -8.53 6.40 2.60
CA GLY A 61 -7.28 5.67 2.82
C GLY A 61 -7.49 4.16 3.02
N GLY A 62 -8.47 3.78 3.83
CA GLY A 62 -8.81 2.37 4.10
C GLY A 62 -9.33 1.65 2.86
N VAL A 63 -10.27 2.27 2.11
CA VAL A 63 -10.84 1.69 0.89
C VAL A 63 -9.79 1.55 -0.21
N LEU A 64 -9.01 2.61 -0.46
CA LEU A 64 -7.99 2.60 -1.51
C LEU A 64 -6.87 1.59 -1.21
N GLY A 65 -6.48 1.49 0.06
CA GLY A 65 -5.49 0.51 0.50
C GLY A 65 -5.99 -0.94 0.40
N LEU A 66 -7.24 -1.22 0.84
CA LEU A 66 -7.81 -2.58 0.78
C LEU A 66 -7.93 -3.04 -0.68
N TYR A 67 -8.34 -2.12 -1.56
CA TYR A 67 -8.44 -2.36 -3.00
C TYR A 67 -7.05 -2.62 -3.62
N GLY A 68 -6.03 -1.86 -3.22
CA GLY A 68 -4.65 -2.07 -3.65
C GLY A 68 -4.11 -3.46 -3.28
N THR A 69 -4.27 -3.89 -2.02
CA THR A 69 -3.83 -5.20 -1.54
C THR A 69 -4.56 -6.35 -2.25
N TRP A 70 -5.87 -6.21 -2.48
CA TRP A 70 -6.65 -7.18 -3.24
C TRP A 70 -6.16 -7.31 -4.69
N TYR A 71 -5.89 -6.19 -5.35
CA TYR A 71 -5.40 -6.17 -6.73
C TYR A 71 -4.03 -6.85 -6.86
N VAL A 72 -3.09 -6.53 -5.97
CA VAL A 72 -1.75 -7.14 -5.98
C VAL A 72 -1.84 -8.65 -5.69
N ARG A 73 -2.60 -9.09 -4.68
CA ARG A 73 -2.80 -10.53 -4.39
C ARG A 73 -3.44 -11.27 -5.55
N LYS A 74 -4.42 -10.67 -6.23
CA LYS A 74 -5.08 -11.27 -7.39
C LYS A 74 -4.11 -11.39 -8.57
N ARG A 75 -3.27 -10.37 -8.80
CA ARG A 75 -2.23 -10.42 -9.83
C ARG A 75 -1.15 -11.44 -9.51
N ASP A 76 -0.67 -11.47 -8.28
CA ASP A 76 0.35 -12.43 -7.84
C ASP A 76 -0.18 -13.86 -7.92
N ALA A 77 -1.44 -14.10 -7.54
CA ALA A 77 -2.10 -15.40 -7.73
C ALA A 77 -2.21 -15.80 -9.22
N ALA A 78 -2.49 -14.85 -10.12
CA ALA A 78 -2.54 -15.11 -11.56
C ALA A 78 -1.15 -15.42 -12.14
N ILE A 79 -0.11 -14.70 -11.70
CA ILE A 79 1.28 -14.92 -12.10
C ILE A 79 1.80 -16.25 -11.56
N ARG A 80 1.56 -16.57 -10.29
CA ARG A 80 1.91 -17.88 -9.70
C ARG A 80 1.19 -19.04 -10.39
N LYS A 81 -0.03 -18.83 -10.90
CA LYS A 81 -0.75 -19.85 -11.69
C LYS A 81 -0.15 -20.03 -13.11
N ALA A 82 0.47 -19.00 -13.66
CA ALA A 82 1.18 -19.08 -14.94
C ALA A 82 2.63 -19.61 -14.78
N GLY A 83 3.30 -19.29 -13.66
CA GLY A 83 4.66 -19.73 -13.31
C GLY A 83 4.73 -20.99 -12.45
N GLY A 84 3.60 -21.64 -12.18
CA GLY A 84 3.53 -22.92 -11.44
C GLY A 84 4.23 -24.09 -12.14
N THR A 85 4.75 -23.88 -13.35
CA THR A 85 5.62 -24.82 -14.06
C THR A 85 7.11 -24.64 -13.71
N ASP A 86 7.54 -23.47 -13.21
CA ASP A 86 8.97 -23.18 -12.97
C ASP A 86 9.36 -23.18 -11.47
N ALA A 87 8.43 -22.90 -10.55
CA ALA A 87 8.73 -22.81 -9.11
C ALA A 87 8.91 -24.17 -8.38
N ALA A 88 8.67 -25.30 -9.06
CA ALA A 88 8.97 -26.64 -8.54
C ALA A 88 10.43 -27.08 -8.80
N ALA A 89 11.23 -26.25 -9.49
CA ALA A 89 12.62 -26.54 -9.83
C ALA A 89 13.63 -25.66 -9.04
N GLY A 90 13.65 -25.82 -7.71
CA GLY A 90 14.86 -25.68 -6.85
C GLY A 90 15.19 -24.30 -6.23
N PRO A 91 16.04 -24.27 -5.17
CA PRO A 91 16.87 -25.37 -4.66
C PRO A 91 16.65 -25.73 -3.17
N ALA A 92 16.50 -27.03 -2.93
CA ALA A 92 17.10 -27.69 -1.77
C ALA A 92 18.52 -28.07 -2.18
N ALA A 93 19.51 -27.21 -1.90
CA ALA A 93 20.95 -27.49 -1.89
C ALA A 93 21.69 -26.18 -1.57
N GLU A 94 21.99 -25.93 -0.30
CA GLU A 94 23.36 -25.87 0.26
C GLU A 94 23.31 -25.66 1.78
#